data_AF-A0A967G5H4-F1
#
_entry.id   AF-A0A967G5H4-F1
#
_cell.length_a   1.000
_cell.length_b   1.000
_cell.length_c   1.000
_cell.angle_alpha   90.00
_cell.angle_beta   90.00
_cell.angle_gamma   90.00
#
_symmetry.space_group_name_H-M   'P 1'
#
loop_
_entity.id
_entity.type
_entity.pdbx_description
1 polymer ?
#
loop_
_entity_poly.entity_id
_entity_poly.type
_entity_poly.pdbx_seq_one_letter_code
_entity_poly.pdbx_strand_id
1 'polypeptide(L)'
;MNSIAKKLINFVYVALLCSIVICTSASAEEKKTEGGWRNLFDGKTLDGWEVRGGFAKYRVENGEIVGTSVEGSPNTFLCTKKQYGDFFLEFEVKCDPQLNSGVQVRSHVYKKDTTLEMLRRGQKRKVIRKAGHVYGYQVEISNERTGSSGGIYDEARKGMWLYDIKGDAKARKAFKNNQWNKYRVACIGDSIKTWVNGVPCSDLRDPIDQVGFIGLQVHSVRSEKPLEVRWRNIRIQDFGRHVWKPLFDGKTLKGWHTLPGGKWEVIDGVIVGTSSSSESRHGLLVSDKSFWDFTIRLKFKAIKGNSGFYFRADEVGGGVGVHGFQAEIDASNDVGGLYETGGRAWVVKPSVEEVATWFRPQEWNEMAVSAHERRIVVHVNGRKTAELKNDKGRLKGRLGLQLHGGQDMHVKFKDIEMLVPKKK
;
A
#
# COMPACT_ATOMS: atom_id res chain seq x y z
N MET A 1 -32.84 88.27 42.74
CA MET A 1 -33.95 87.58 43.45
C MET A 1 -33.84 86.10 43.15
N ASN A 2 -33.65 85.30 44.21
CA ASN A 2 -33.97 83.88 44.44
C ASN A 2 -33.61 82.80 43.38
N SER A 3 -33.24 81.56 43.71
CA SER A 3 -32.70 80.86 44.88
C SER A 3 -32.66 79.37 44.45
N ILE A 4 -31.62 78.60 44.83
CA ILE A 4 -31.68 77.20 45.33
C ILE A 4 -32.16 76.10 44.33
N ALA A 5 -31.66 74.86 44.25
CA ALA A 5 -30.45 74.11 44.57
C ALA A 5 -30.72 72.63 44.17
N LYS A 6 -29.65 71.80 44.08
CA LYS A 6 -29.62 70.31 44.15
C LYS A 6 -30.09 69.55 42.89
N LYS A 7 -29.52 68.42 42.43
CA LYS A 7 -28.46 67.52 42.92
C LYS A 7 -28.09 66.53 41.78
N LEU A 8 -26.84 66.07 41.77
CA LEU A 8 -26.29 64.76 41.33
C LEU A 8 -26.68 64.19 39.94
N ILE A 9 -25.67 63.85 39.13
CA ILE A 9 -25.13 62.49 38.96
C ILE A 9 -23.88 62.58 38.06
N ASN A 10 -22.74 62.12 38.58
CA ASN A 10 -21.52 61.83 37.82
C ASN A 10 -21.73 60.56 36.98
N PHE A 11 -21.48 60.61 35.68
CA PHE A 11 -21.11 59.43 34.89
C PHE A 11 -20.01 59.83 33.90
N VAL A 12 -18.77 59.55 34.28
CA VAL A 12 -17.63 59.54 33.37
C VAL A 12 -17.70 58.24 32.59
N TYR A 13 -17.93 58.32 31.28
CA TYR A 13 -17.75 57.19 30.38
C TYR A 13 -16.24 56.89 30.24
N VAL A 14 -15.76 55.87 30.94
CA VAL A 14 -14.48 55.22 30.63
C VAL A 14 -14.74 54.28 29.46
N ALA A 15 -14.36 54.70 28.25
CA ALA A 15 -14.33 53.83 27.08
C ALA A 15 -13.20 52.81 27.25
N LEU A 16 -13.55 51.57 27.56
CA LEU A 16 -12.64 50.44 27.58
C LEU A 16 -12.33 50.05 26.13
N LEU A 17 -11.18 50.49 25.62
CA LEU A 17 -10.61 50.00 24.36
C LEU A 17 -10.14 48.56 24.54
N CYS A 18 -11.03 47.60 24.31
CA CYS A 18 -10.66 46.21 24.08
C CYS A 18 -9.95 46.11 22.73
N SER A 19 -8.63 46.22 22.72
CA SER A 19 -7.79 45.82 21.59
C SER A 19 -7.90 44.31 21.41
N ILE A 20 -8.80 43.89 20.51
CA ILE A 20 -8.87 42.53 19.99
C ILE A 20 -7.57 42.27 19.22
N VAL A 21 -6.63 41.55 19.85
CA VAL A 21 -5.52 40.94 19.14
C VAL A 21 -6.11 39.81 18.32
N ILE A 22 -6.40 40.08 17.05
CA ILE A 22 -6.70 39.04 16.07
C ILE A 22 -5.38 38.30 15.84
N CYS A 23 -5.19 37.20 16.57
CA CYS A 23 -4.14 36.23 16.30
C CYS A 23 -4.49 35.54 14.97
N THR A 24 -4.19 36.18 13.85
CA THR A 24 -4.18 35.50 12.56
C THR A 24 -3.06 34.48 12.61
N SER A 25 -3.41 33.21 12.78
CA SER A 25 -2.52 32.09 12.53
C SER A 25 -2.17 32.10 11.05
N ALA A 26 -1.12 32.84 10.70
CA ALA A 26 -0.47 32.70 9.41
C ALA A 26 0.03 31.26 9.31
N SER A 27 -0.69 30.41 8.60
CA SER A 27 -0.16 29.13 8.17
C SER A 27 1.08 29.44 7.35
N ALA A 28 2.26 29.08 7.85
CA ALA A 28 3.49 29.17 7.09
C ALA A 28 3.32 28.34 5.81
N GLU A 29 3.11 29.01 4.67
CA GLU A 29 3.15 28.34 3.38
C GLU A 29 4.57 27.81 3.17
N GLU A 30 4.72 26.49 3.20
CA GLU A 30 5.96 25.80 2.88
C GLU A 30 6.42 26.25 1.48
N LYS A 31 7.57 26.95 1.41
CA LYS A 31 8.19 27.36 0.15
C LYS A 31 8.43 26.14 -0.74
N LYS A 32 7.66 26.04 -1.83
CA LYS A 32 7.93 25.09 -2.93
C LYS A 32 9.26 25.49 -3.57
N THR A 33 10.18 24.55 -3.67
CA THR A 33 11.39 24.71 -4.49
C THR A 33 11.06 24.36 -5.95
N GLU A 34 11.96 24.71 -6.88
CA GLU A 34 11.80 24.42 -8.31
C GLU A 34 11.39 22.96 -8.57
N GLY A 35 10.48 22.74 -9.52
CA GLY A 35 10.01 21.39 -9.88
C GLY A 35 8.96 20.78 -8.94
N GLY A 36 8.42 21.53 -7.98
CA GLY A 36 7.33 21.06 -7.09
C GLY A 36 7.80 20.26 -5.88
N TRP A 37 9.10 20.32 -5.58
CA TRP A 37 9.68 19.78 -4.37
C TRP A 37 9.37 20.67 -3.16
N ARG A 38 9.25 20.06 -1.99
CA ARG A 38 9.18 20.75 -0.70
C ARG A 38 9.96 19.99 0.36
N ASN A 39 10.56 20.71 1.28
CA ASN A 39 11.31 20.09 2.38
C ASN A 39 10.34 19.54 3.43
N LEU A 40 10.56 18.31 3.88
CA LEU A 40 9.86 17.73 5.04
C LEU A 40 10.55 18.10 6.36
N PHE A 41 11.80 18.56 6.29
CA PHE A 41 12.58 19.02 7.42
C PHE A 41 13.18 20.39 7.10
N ASP A 42 12.95 21.36 7.98
CA ASP A 42 13.35 22.77 7.82
C ASP A 42 14.83 23.04 8.15
N GLY A 43 15.55 22.03 8.68
CA GLY A 43 16.93 22.14 9.14
C GLY A 43 17.09 22.69 10.56
N LYS A 44 15.99 22.98 11.27
CA LYS A 44 16.01 23.69 12.55
C LYS A 44 15.17 23.02 13.63
N THR A 45 13.98 22.55 13.28
CA THR A 45 12.98 22.03 14.21
C THR A 45 12.46 20.67 13.74
N LEU A 46 11.79 19.95 14.64
CA LEU A 46 11.04 18.74 14.30
C LEU A 46 9.56 19.05 14.05
N ASP A 47 9.23 20.28 13.67
CA ASP A 47 7.87 20.67 13.35
C ASP A 47 7.34 19.85 12.17
N GLY A 48 6.08 19.41 12.29
CA GLY A 48 5.49 18.46 11.32
C GLY A 48 5.82 16.99 11.58
N TRP A 49 6.63 16.67 12.60
CA TRP A 49 6.98 15.31 13.00
C TRP A 49 6.46 14.96 14.40
N GLU A 50 6.33 13.67 14.69
CA GLU A 50 6.01 13.14 16.01
C GLU A 50 6.67 11.78 16.24
N VAL A 51 7.07 11.49 17.47
CA VAL A 51 7.69 10.21 17.84
C VAL A 51 6.61 9.16 18.11
N ARG A 52 6.79 7.96 17.56
CA ARG A 52 5.88 6.81 17.72
C ARG A 52 6.69 5.53 18.00
N GLY A 53 6.07 4.58 18.69
CA GLY A 53 6.70 3.29 19.02
C GLY A 53 7.49 3.34 20.32
N GLY A 54 8.81 3.17 20.25
CA GLY A 54 9.71 3.21 21.41
C GLY A 54 10.02 4.62 21.94
N PHE A 55 11.17 4.73 22.61
CA PHE A 55 11.62 5.92 23.32
C PHE A 55 13.07 6.32 22.99
N ALA A 56 13.56 5.91 21.81
CA ALA A 56 14.81 6.44 21.26
C ALA A 56 14.72 7.97 21.07
N LYS A 57 15.87 8.66 21.10
CA LYS A 57 15.93 10.12 21.10
C LYS A 57 16.07 10.65 19.67
N TYR A 58 15.41 11.77 19.39
CA TYR A 58 15.60 12.55 18.17
C TYR A 58 15.98 13.99 18.54
N ARG A 59 16.98 14.54 17.86
CA ARG A 59 17.39 15.95 17.99
C ARG A 59 17.77 16.53 16.64
N VAL A 60 17.82 17.86 16.56
CA VAL A 60 18.40 18.57 15.42
C VAL A 60 19.83 18.99 15.76
N GLU A 61 20.77 18.68 14.88
CA GLU A 61 22.18 19.04 15.03
C GLU A 61 22.74 19.38 13.64
N ASN A 62 23.35 20.56 13.46
CA ASN A 62 23.99 20.97 12.19
C ASN A 62 23.09 20.86 10.94
N GLY A 63 21.77 21.11 11.08
CA GLY A 63 20.84 20.96 9.96
C GLY A 63 20.50 19.51 9.61
N GLU A 64 20.70 18.57 10.55
CA GLU A 64 20.45 17.14 10.41
C GLU A 64 19.50 16.67 11.52
N ILE A 65 18.63 15.72 11.20
CA ILE A 65 17.90 14.96 12.22
C ILE A 65 18.82 13.85 12.69
N VAL A 66 19.14 13.81 13.98
CA VAL A 66 19.93 12.74 14.60
C VAL A 66 19.03 11.87 15.46
N GLY A 67 18.90 10.60 15.06
CA GLY A 67 18.28 9.55 15.85
C GLY A 67 19.33 8.79 16.66
N THR A 68 19.15 8.68 17.97
CA THR A 68 20.08 8.03 18.89
C THR A 68 19.40 6.87 19.60
N SER A 69 19.98 5.68 19.47
CA SER A 69 19.45 4.48 20.11
C SER A 69 19.51 4.59 21.63
N VAL A 70 18.51 4.01 22.30
CA VAL A 70 18.47 3.86 23.76
C VAL A 70 18.29 2.39 24.06
N GLU A 71 19.13 1.84 24.94
CA GLU A 71 19.04 0.44 25.33
C GLU A 71 17.64 0.12 25.89
N GLY A 72 17.10 -1.04 25.53
CA GLY A 72 15.77 -1.48 25.96
C GLY A 72 14.61 -0.77 25.24
N SER A 73 14.87 0.29 24.46
CA SER A 73 13.84 0.91 23.62
C SER A 73 13.39 -0.06 22.52
N PRO A 74 12.08 -0.25 22.31
CA PRO A 74 11.56 -0.81 21.07
C PRO A 74 11.95 0.05 19.86
N ASN A 75 11.65 -0.45 18.65
CA ASN A 75 11.75 0.32 17.42
C ASN A 75 11.00 1.66 17.59
N THR A 76 11.71 2.76 17.37
CA THR A 76 11.18 4.12 17.55
C THR A 76 11.19 4.82 16.21
N PHE A 77 10.12 5.51 15.88
CA PHE A 77 9.94 6.16 14.60
C PHE A 77 9.63 7.64 14.78
N LEU A 78 10.39 8.51 14.11
CA LEU A 78 9.99 9.90 13.94
C LEU A 78 9.14 10.01 12.67
N CYS A 79 7.82 10.15 12.84
CA CYS A 79 6.84 10.08 11.76
C CYS A 79 6.32 11.45 11.37
N THR A 80 6.06 11.66 10.07
CA THR A 80 5.35 12.84 9.59
C THR A 80 3.91 12.84 10.10
N LYS A 81 3.43 13.98 10.63
CA LYS A 81 2.02 14.15 11.01
C LYS A 81 1.09 14.06 9.79
N LYS A 82 1.54 14.55 8.64
CA LYS A 82 0.84 14.44 7.35
C LYS A 82 1.00 13.02 6.77
N GLN A 83 -0.05 12.54 6.12
CA GLN A 83 -0.02 11.32 5.30
C GLN A 83 0.14 11.64 3.81
N TYR A 84 0.76 10.71 3.10
CA TYR A 84 1.21 10.83 1.72
C TYR A 84 0.74 9.64 0.90
N GLY A 85 0.26 9.89 -0.31
CA GLY A 85 -0.15 8.85 -1.25
C GLY A 85 0.87 8.65 -2.36
N ASP A 86 0.72 9.41 -3.44
CA ASP A 86 1.64 9.40 -4.57
C ASP A 86 2.70 10.45 -4.40
N PHE A 87 3.98 10.04 -4.40
CA PHE A 87 5.09 10.95 -4.20
C PHE A 87 6.42 10.43 -4.73
N PHE A 88 7.33 11.37 -4.96
CA PHE A 88 8.77 11.13 -4.91
C PHE A 88 9.32 11.66 -3.60
N LEU A 89 10.14 10.87 -2.92
CA LEU A 89 10.85 11.22 -1.69
C LEU A 89 12.35 11.12 -1.96
N GLU A 90 13.10 12.14 -1.58
CA GLU A 90 14.56 12.12 -1.53
C GLU A 90 15.04 12.47 -0.13
N PHE A 91 16.09 11.79 0.31
CA PHE A 91 16.78 12.09 1.55
C PHE A 91 18.22 11.60 1.47
N GLU A 92 19.08 12.15 2.31
CA GLU A 92 20.42 11.62 2.58
C GLU A 92 20.45 11.00 3.98
N VAL A 93 21.13 9.87 4.11
CA VAL A 93 21.32 9.20 5.41
C VAL A 93 22.77 8.79 5.63
N LYS A 94 23.23 8.94 6.87
CA LYS A 94 24.47 8.37 7.40
C LYS A 94 24.12 7.56 8.64
N CYS A 95 24.38 6.25 8.61
CA CYS A 95 24.01 5.32 9.68
C CYS A 95 25.26 4.68 10.28
N ASP A 96 25.32 4.56 11.61
CA ASP A 96 26.34 3.75 12.27
C ASP A 96 26.31 2.31 11.72
N PRO A 97 27.46 1.73 11.30
CA PRO A 97 27.49 0.38 10.73
C PRO A 97 26.95 -0.74 11.64
N GLN A 98 26.88 -0.51 12.96
CA GLN A 98 26.32 -1.44 13.93
C GLN A 98 24.80 -1.28 14.11
N LEU A 99 24.22 -0.20 13.57
CA LEU A 99 22.80 0.10 13.65
C LEU A 99 22.08 -0.32 12.35
N ASN A 100 20.89 -0.90 12.50
CA ASN A 100 19.93 -1.04 11.43
C ASN A 100 18.92 0.11 11.51
N SER A 101 18.43 0.57 10.37
CA SER A 101 17.45 1.64 10.27
C SER A 101 16.56 1.40 9.06
N GLY A 102 15.68 2.34 8.79
CA GLY A 102 14.79 2.32 7.64
C GLY A 102 13.94 3.57 7.58
N VAL A 103 13.35 3.81 6.42
CA VAL A 103 12.35 4.85 6.23
C VAL A 103 11.02 4.20 5.87
N GLN A 104 10.06 4.32 6.78
CA GLN A 104 8.67 3.95 6.59
C GLN A 104 8.07 4.79 5.46
N VAL A 105 7.31 4.17 4.56
CA VAL A 105 6.59 4.82 3.47
C VAL A 105 5.17 4.27 3.39
N ARG A 106 4.19 5.17 3.40
CA ARG A 106 2.76 4.82 3.46
C ARG A 106 2.39 3.93 4.65
N SER A 107 3.09 4.12 5.78
CA SER A 107 2.92 3.29 6.97
C SER A 107 1.83 3.83 7.90
N HIS A 108 1.47 2.99 8.86
CA HIS A 108 0.34 3.16 9.75
C HIS A 108 0.69 2.79 11.19
N VAL A 109 -0.27 3.01 12.10
CA VAL A 109 -0.23 2.47 13.46
C VAL A 109 -1.44 1.60 13.70
N TYR A 110 -1.27 0.52 14.44
CA TYR A 110 -2.40 -0.28 14.90
C TYR A 110 -3.29 0.59 15.82
N LYS A 111 -4.57 0.75 15.46
CA LYS A 111 -5.51 1.56 16.25
C LYS A 111 -5.97 0.88 17.53
N LYS A 112 -5.86 -0.45 17.58
CA LYS A 112 -6.21 -1.31 18.70
C LYS A 112 -5.27 -2.51 18.72
N ASP A 113 -5.20 -3.19 19.85
CA ASP A 113 -4.54 -4.48 19.95
C ASP A 113 -5.06 -5.42 18.85
N THR A 114 -4.14 -5.93 18.05
CA THR A 114 -4.45 -6.73 16.86
C THR A 114 -3.65 -8.03 16.90
N THR A 115 -4.36 -9.15 16.90
CA THR A 115 -3.76 -10.48 16.81
C THR A 115 -3.55 -10.83 15.34
N LEU A 116 -2.30 -11.07 14.97
CA LEU A 116 -1.90 -11.54 13.64
C LEU A 116 -1.53 -13.01 13.72
N GLU A 117 -1.94 -13.78 12.72
CA GLU A 117 -1.40 -15.12 12.48
C GLU A 117 -0.24 -15.01 11.48
N MET A 118 0.96 -15.36 11.93
CA MET A 118 2.18 -15.27 11.13
C MET A 118 2.80 -16.66 10.95
N LEU A 119 3.29 -16.94 9.75
CA LEU A 119 4.14 -18.11 9.53
C LEU A 119 5.57 -17.75 9.93
N ARG A 120 6.13 -18.44 10.93
CA ARG A 120 7.53 -18.29 11.37
C ARG A 120 8.18 -19.66 11.41
N ARG A 121 9.26 -19.85 10.65
CA ARG A 121 9.97 -21.13 10.53
C ARG A 121 9.02 -22.31 10.23
N GLY A 122 8.08 -22.11 9.29
CA GLY A 122 7.10 -23.12 8.91
C GLY A 122 5.94 -23.33 9.89
N GLN A 123 5.91 -22.64 11.04
CA GLN A 123 4.84 -22.78 12.04
C GLN A 123 3.98 -21.52 12.14
N LYS A 124 2.66 -21.70 12.24
CA LYS A 124 1.71 -20.62 12.52
C LYS A 124 1.89 -20.16 13.97
N ARG A 125 2.10 -18.87 14.17
CA ARG A 125 2.21 -18.23 15.49
C ARG A 125 1.29 -17.03 15.57
N LYS A 126 0.60 -16.89 16.70
CA LYS A 126 -0.17 -15.68 17.02
C LYS A 126 0.77 -14.63 17.59
N VAL A 127 0.78 -13.46 16.99
CA VAL A 127 1.55 -12.29 17.45
C VAL A 127 0.57 -11.17 17.74
N ILE A 128 0.60 -10.63 18.96
CA ILE A 128 -0.22 -9.48 19.34
C ILE A 128 0.58 -8.22 19.05
N ARG A 129 0.03 -7.35 18.19
CA ARG A 129 0.52 -5.98 17.98
C ARG A 129 -0.31 -5.04 18.83
N LYS A 130 0.34 -4.36 19.77
CA LYS A 130 -0.31 -3.39 20.65
C LYS A 130 -0.78 -2.15 19.87
N ALA A 131 -1.83 -1.51 20.35
CA ALA A 131 -2.24 -0.20 19.85
C ALA A 131 -1.04 0.78 19.85
N GLY A 132 -0.93 1.61 18.80
CA GLY A 132 0.18 2.55 18.60
C GLY A 132 1.43 1.96 17.93
N HIS A 133 1.55 0.64 17.80
CA HIS A 133 2.68 0.01 17.11
C HIS A 133 2.66 0.37 15.62
N VAL A 134 3.79 0.89 15.10
CA VAL A 134 4.00 1.24 13.69
C VAL A 134 4.09 -0.02 12.81
N TYR A 135 3.43 -0.01 11.66
CA TYR A 135 3.52 -1.08 10.66
C TYR A 135 3.40 -0.54 9.24
N GLY A 136 3.91 -1.27 8.26
CA GLY A 136 3.80 -0.93 6.83
C GLY A 136 5.10 -1.08 6.07
N TYR A 137 5.16 -0.51 4.88
CA TYR A 137 6.34 -0.62 4.02
C TYR A 137 7.51 0.18 4.60
N GLN A 138 8.66 -0.48 4.74
CA GLN A 138 9.91 0.13 5.16
C GLN A 138 10.95 -0.03 4.05
N VAL A 139 11.54 1.09 3.63
CA VAL A 139 12.75 1.09 2.81
C VAL A 139 13.95 0.89 3.73
N GLU A 140 14.66 -0.21 3.55
CA GLU A 140 15.72 -0.63 4.47
C GLU A 140 16.96 0.28 4.40
N ILE A 141 17.57 0.53 5.57
CA ILE A 141 18.90 1.11 5.71
C ILE A 141 19.74 0.19 6.60
N SER A 142 20.75 -0.42 5.99
CA SER A 142 21.62 -1.40 6.63
C SER A 142 23.06 -1.27 6.13
N ASN A 143 23.99 -1.88 6.86
CA ASN A 143 25.41 -1.83 6.52
C ASN A 143 25.75 -2.61 5.23
N GLU A 144 26.90 -2.30 4.64
CA GLU A 144 27.39 -2.95 3.41
C GLU A 144 27.50 -4.48 3.51
N ARG A 145 27.77 -5.03 4.70
CA ARG A 145 27.90 -6.47 4.91
C ARG A 145 26.55 -7.18 4.71
N THR A 146 25.47 -6.58 5.21
CA THR A 146 24.12 -7.15 5.05
C THR A 146 23.59 -6.98 3.63
N GLY A 147 23.97 -5.88 2.95
CA GLY A 147 23.67 -5.65 1.54
C GLY A 147 22.17 -5.52 1.23
N SER A 148 21.35 -5.06 2.18
CA SER A 148 19.89 -4.95 2.03
C SER A 148 19.35 -3.53 1.87
N SER A 149 20.21 -2.50 1.99
CA SER A 149 19.86 -1.09 1.83
C SER A 149 19.14 -0.78 0.51
N GLY A 150 17.92 -0.25 0.60
CA GLY A 150 17.03 -0.01 -0.55
C GLY A 150 16.05 -1.15 -0.83
N GLY A 151 16.18 -2.30 -0.16
CA GLY A 151 15.13 -3.33 -0.11
C GLY A 151 13.85 -2.84 0.57
N ILE A 152 12.75 -3.59 0.42
CA ILE A 152 11.45 -3.26 1.03
C ILE A 152 11.03 -4.37 2.00
N TYR A 153 10.90 -4.01 3.27
CA TYR A 153 10.44 -4.86 4.36
C TYR A 153 9.03 -4.44 4.80
N ASP A 154 8.15 -5.39 5.14
CA ASP A 154 6.82 -5.07 5.67
C ASP A 154 6.82 -5.11 7.21
N GLU A 155 7.18 -3.97 7.80
CA GLU A 155 7.41 -3.82 9.24
C GLU A 155 6.15 -4.13 10.03
N ALA A 156 6.31 -4.95 11.07
CA ALA A 156 5.31 -5.36 12.06
C ALA A 156 3.97 -5.95 11.55
N ARG A 157 3.68 -5.92 10.25
CA ARG A 157 2.50 -6.52 9.60
C ARG A 157 2.80 -7.94 9.15
N LYS A 158 3.47 -8.12 8.00
CA LYS A 158 3.91 -9.45 7.55
C LYS A 158 5.26 -9.84 8.16
N GLY A 159 6.07 -8.87 8.61
CA GLY A 159 7.39 -9.13 9.20
C GLY A 159 8.31 -9.93 8.28
N MET A 160 8.28 -9.61 6.98
CA MET A 160 9.04 -10.29 5.93
C MET A 160 9.48 -9.30 4.84
N TRP A 161 10.49 -9.69 4.07
CA TRP A 161 10.88 -8.99 2.86
C TRP A 161 9.78 -9.08 1.81
N LEU A 162 9.30 -7.93 1.33
CA LEU A 162 8.48 -7.84 0.11
C LEU A 162 9.36 -7.78 -1.13
N TYR A 163 10.54 -7.19 -0.98
CA TYR A 163 11.57 -7.12 -2.02
C TYR A 163 12.96 -7.21 -1.37
N ASP A 164 13.58 -8.40 -1.43
CA ASP A 164 14.96 -8.61 -0.99
C ASP A 164 15.92 -8.40 -2.17
N ILE A 165 16.88 -7.49 -2.00
CA ILE A 165 17.85 -7.12 -3.04
C ILE A 165 19.15 -7.90 -2.96
N LYS A 166 19.31 -8.83 -2.01
CA LYS A 166 20.57 -9.57 -1.79
C LYS A 166 21.08 -10.30 -3.04
N GLY A 167 20.17 -10.74 -3.91
CA GLY A 167 20.50 -11.38 -5.19
C GLY A 167 21.03 -10.42 -6.27
N ASP A 168 20.89 -9.12 -6.09
CA ASP A 168 21.38 -8.10 -7.03
C ASP A 168 22.75 -7.57 -6.55
N ALA A 169 23.80 -7.99 -7.25
CA ALA A 169 25.18 -7.62 -6.93
C ALA A 169 25.46 -6.11 -7.04
N LYS A 170 24.72 -5.38 -7.88
CA LYS A 170 24.87 -3.94 -8.05
C LYS A 170 24.13 -3.20 -6.93
N ALA A 171 22.87 -3.56 -6.69
CA ALA A 171 22.06 -2.95 -5.63
C ALA A 171 22.66 -3.18 -4.24
N ARG A 172 23.13 -4.39 -3.92
CA ARG A 172 23.72 -4.70 -2.60
C ARG A 172 24.96 -3.88 -2.25
N LYS A 173 25.68 -3.37 -3.26
CA LYS A 173 26.91 -2.57 -3.12
C LYS A 173 26.64 -1.06 -3.16
N ALA A 174 25.38 -0.66 -3.35
CA ALA A 174 25.03 0.74 -3.56
C ALA A 174 25.29 1.61 -2.32
N PHE A 175 24.90 1.12 -1.14
CA PHE A 175 25.14 1.80 0.13
C PHE A 175 26.63 1.79 0.51
N LYS A 176 27.09 2.83 1.21
CA LYS A 176 28.47 3.03 1.66
C LYS A 176 28.50 3.33 3.15
N ASN A 177 29.18 2.48 3.93
CA ASN A 177 29.32 2.67 5.37
C ASN A 177 30.06 3.97 5.68
N ASN A 178 29.71 4.62 6.80
CA ASN A 178 30.34 5.84 7.29
C ASN A 178 30.31 7.05 6.32
N GLN A 179 29.52 6.99 5.26
CA GLN A 179 29.30 8.05 4.29
C GLN A 179 27.84 8.50 4.26
N TRP A 180 27.59 9.67 3.67
CA TRP A 180 26.24 10.08 3.31
C TRP A 180 25.79 9.31 2.08
N ASN A 181 24.59 8.72 2.16
CA ASN A 181 23.99 7.95 1.09
C ASN A 181 22.70 8.63 0.64
N LYS A 182 22.58 8.91 -0.66
CA LYS A 182 21.38 9.51 -1.23
C LYS A 182 20.36 8.43 -1.56
N TYR A 183 19.16 8.55 -1.01
CA TYR A 183 18.03 7.70 -1.34
C TYR A 183 17.04 8.47 -2.21
N ARG A 184 16.41 7.74 -3.14
CA ARG A 184 15.18 8.17 -3.81
C ARG A 184 14.15 7.06 -3.67
N VAL A 185 12.91 7.43 -3.36
CA VAL A 185 11.77 6.52 -3.29
C VAL A 185 10.65 7.09 -4.15
N ALA A 186 10.07 6.25 -5.01
CA ALA A 186 8.92 6.60 -5.82
C ALA A 186 7.75 5.69 -5.45
N CYS A 187 6.68 6.30 -4.94
CA CYS A 187 5.44 5.63 -4.59
C CYS A 187 4.35 6.19 -5.50
N ILE A 188 3.90 5.45 -6.52
CA ILE A 188 2.88 5.91 -7.49
C ILE A 188 1.87 4.78 -7.73
N GLY A 189 0.62 4.99 -7.34
CA GLY A 189 -0.37 3.92 -7.33
C GLY A 189 0.15 2.74 -6.50
N ASP A 190 0.01 1.52 -7.00
CA ASP A 190 0.53 0.32 -6.35
C ASP A 190 2.05 0.08 -6.54
N SER A 191 2.77 0.96 -7.26
CA SER A 191 4.21 0.83 -7.48
C SER A 191 5.02 1.51 -6.38
N ILE A 192 6.02 0.80 -5.86
CA ILE A 192 7.02 1.31 -4.92
C ILE A 192 8.41 0.96 -5.48
N LYS A 193 9.19 1.99 -5.82
CA LYS A 193 10.54 1.86 -6.36
C LYS A 193 11.55 2.60 -5.51
N THR A 194 12.76 2.08 -5.43
CA THR A 194 13.83 2.67 -4.60
C THR A 194 15.16 2.73 -5.36
N TRP A 195 15.95 3.76 -5.03
CA TRP A 195 17.32 3.92 -5.49
C TRP A 195 18.20 4.32 -4.32
N VAL A 196 19.42 3.79 -4.29
CA VAL A 196 20.48 4.19 -3.35
C VAL A 196 21.69 4.63 -4.16
N ASN A 197 22.18 5.85 -3.94
CA ASN A 197 23.28 6.46 -4.68
C ASN A 197 23.12 6.36 -6.21
N GLY A 198 21.88 6.54 -6.71
CA GLY A 198 21.51 6.43 -8.11
C GLY A 198 21.37 5.00 -8.65
N VAL A 199 21.71 3.98 -7.87
CA VAL A 199 21.55 2.56 -8.24
C VAL A 199 20.12 2.12 -7.93
N PRO A 200 19.38 1.56 -8.91
CA PRO A 200 18.06 0.96 -8.65
C PRO A 200 18.17 -0.22 -7.69
N CYS A 201 17.27 -0.32 -6.71
CA CYS A 201 17.28 -1.37 -5.70
C CYS A 201 15.99 -2.21 -5.74
N SER A 202 14.83 -1.60 -5.50
CA SER A 202 13.54 -2.31 -5.49
C SER A 202 12.60 -1.81 -6.59
N ASP A 203 11.80 -2.74 -7.13
CA ASP A 203 10.66 -2.46 -8.01
C ASP A 203 9.47 -3.35 -7.60
N LEU A 204 8.75 -2.92 -6.56
CA LEU A 204 7.61 -3.61 -5.99
C LEU A 204 6.31 -3.11 -6.62
N ARG A 205 5.36 -4.03 -6.84
CA ARG A 205 3.94 -3.72 -7.03
C ARG A 205 3.14 -4.39 -5.93
N ASP A 206 2.54 -3.61 -5.05
CA ASP A 206 1.74 -4.07 -3.92
C ASP A 206 0.58 -3.08 -3.69
N PRO A 207 -0.69 -3.52 -3.82
CA PRO A 207 -1.83 -2.61 -3.80
C PRO A 207 -2.39 -2.34 -2.39
N ILE A 208 -1.78 -2.87 -1.33
CA ILE A 208 -2.39 -2.89 0.01
C ILE A 208 -2.55 -1.48 0.61
N ASP A 209 -1.45 -0.73 0.79
CA ASP A 209 -1.51 0.63 1.34
C ASP A 209 -1.17 1.68 0.28
N GLN A 210 -2.16 2.53 -0.02
CA GLN A 210 -2.03 3.60 -1.01
C GLN A 210 -1.71 4.96 -0.39
N VAL A 211 -1.86 5.10 0.93
CA VAL A 211 -1.65 6.34 1.68
C VAL A 211 -1.19 6.01 3.09
N GLY A 212 -0.22 6.74 3.64
CA GLY A 212 0.18 6.66 5.04
C GLY A 212 1.29 7.65 5.38
N PHE A 213 1.84 7.61 6.59
CA PHE A 213 2.93 8.52 6.97
C PHE A 213 4.27 8.05 6.42
N ILE A 214 5.24 8.97 6.42
CA ILE A 214 6.68 8.67 6.29
C ILE A 214 7.26 8.63 7.70
N GLY A 215 8.23 7.75 7.98
CA GLY A 215 8.82 7.66 9.32
C GLY A 215 10.28 7.22 9.34
N LEU A 216 11.12 7.92 10.08
CA LEU A 216 12.55 7.63 10.22
C LEU A 216 12.76 6.68 11.40
N GLN A 217 13.38 5.52 11.19
CA GLN A 217 13.52 4.50 12.22
C GLN A 217 14.85 4.62 12.98
N VAL A 218 14.78 4.53 14.31
CA VAL A 218 15.87 4.05 15.16
C VAL A 218 15.48 2.66 15.65
N HIS A 219 16.23 1.64 15.20
CA HIS A 219 15.95 0.24 15.56
C HIS A 219 16.32 -0.02 17.02
N SER A 220 15.61 -0.95 17.67
CA SER A 220 15.93 -1.40 19.02
C SER A 220 17.34 -2.00 19.07
N VAL A 221 18.10 -1.68 20.11
CA VAL A 221 19.45 -2.23 20.36
C VAL A 221 19.54 -2.80 21.78
N ARG A 222 20.49 -3.72 21.97
CA ARG A 222 20.87 -4.26 23.29
C ARG A 222 22.25 -3.76 23.76
N SER A 223 22.74 -2.68 23.15
CA SER A 223 24.02 -2.10 23.50
C SER A 223 23.80 -0.91 24.41
N GLU A 224 24.55 -0.83 25.51
CA GLU A 224 24.63 0.34 26.38
C GLU A 224 25.24 1.54 25.65
N LYS A 225 26.10 1.31 24.63
CA LYS A 225 26.69 2.37 23.82
C LYS A 225 25.65 2.92 22.84
N PRO A 226 25.33 4.23 22.88
CA PRO A 226 24.40 4.82 21.92
C PRO A 226 24.97 4.75 20.49
N LEU A 227 24.15 4.27 19.56
CA LEU A 227 24.40 4.28 18.13
C LEU A 227 23.54 5.36 17.48
N GLU A 228 24.04 5.96 16.40
CA GLU A 228 23.34 7.06 15.73
C GLU A 228 23.03 6.75 14.26
N VAL A 229 21.92 7.31 13.80
CA VAL A 229 21.59 7.47 12.40
C VAL A 229 21.19 8.93 12.16
N ARG A 230 21.65 9.50 11.06
CA ARG A 230 21.49 10.91 10.73
C ARG A 230 20.82 11.06 9.38
N TRP A 231 19.84 11.94 9.28
CA TRP A 231 19.14 12.26 8.03
C TRP A 231 19.19 13.76 7.73
N ARG A 232 19.33 14.09 6.46
CA ARG A 232 19.26 15.48 5.97
C ARG A 232 18.71 15.53 4.55
N ASN A 233 18.47 16.75 4.05
CA ASN A 233 17.95 16.98 2.70
C ASN A 233 16.66 16.18 2.41
N ILE A 234 15.80 16.02 3.43
CA ILE A 234 14.56 15.26 3.33
C ILE A 234 13.52 16.12 2.60
N ARG A 235 13.22 15.77 1.36
CA ARG A 235 12.30 16.52 0.50
C ARG A 235 11.36 15.60 -0.25
N ILE A 236 10.18 16.12 -0.57
CA ILE A 236 9.12 15.36 -1.23
C ILE A 236 8.50 16.15 -2.39
N GLN A 237 8.12 15.45 -3.44
CA GLN A 237 7.23 15.94 -4.49
C GLN A 237 5.90 15.19 -4.35
N ASP A 238 4.82 15.89 -4.00
CA ASP A 238 3.51 15.33 -3.63
C ASP A 238 2.52 15.40 -4.82
N PHE A 239 2.20 14.24 -5.39
CA PHE A 239 1.30 14.10 -6.53
C PHE A 239 -0.15 13.83 -6.11
N GLY A 240 -0.45 13.75 -4.81
CA GLY A 240 -1.78 13.44 -4.29
C GLY A 240 -1.90 11.97 -3.89
N ARG A 241 -2.88 11.26 -4.45
CA ARG A 241 -3.12 9.84 -4.13
C ARG A 241 -3.95 9.17 -5.22
N HIS A 242 -3.79 7.85 -5.34
CA HIS A 242 -4.79 7.01 -5.99
C HIS A 242 -5.93 6.67 -5.02
N VAL A 243 -7.11 6.39 -5.57
CA VAL A 243 -8.31 5.93 -4.85
C VAL A 243 -8.97 4.79 -5.60
N TRP A 244 -9.62 3.90 -4.87
CA TRP A 244 -10.45 2.84 -5.44
C TRP A 244 -11.76 3.42 -5.97
N LYS A 245 -12.12 3.06 -7.21
CA LYS A 245 -13.37 3.44 -7.85
C LYS A 245 -14.16 2.20 -8.25
N PRO A 246 -15.45 2.09 -7.88
CA PRO A 246 -16.27 0.94 -8.23
C PRO A 246 -16.39 0.74 -9.74
N LEU A 247 -16.24 -0.50 -10.17
CA LEU A 247 -16.63 -1.02 -11.49
C LEU A 247 -17.98 -1.75 -11.43
N PHE A 248 -18.48 -2.01 -10.23
CA PHE A 248 -19.79 -2.57 -9.93
C PHE A 248 -20.53 -1.64 -8.96
N ASP A 249 -21.78 -1.31 -9.25
CA ASP A 249 -22.58 -0.32 -8.51
C ASP A 249 -23.28 -0.89 -7.26
N GLY A 250 -23.20 -2.21 -7.04
CA GLY A 250 -23.89 -2.89 -5.94
C GLY A 250 -25.39 -3.09 -6.18
N LYS A 251 -25.91 -2.84 -7.38
CA LYS A 251 -27.36 -2.87 -7.66
C LYS A 251 -27.69 -3.60 -8.96
N THR A 252 -26.92 -3.36 -10.01
CA THR A 252 -27.20 -3.85 -11.36
C THR A 252 -25.93 -4.35 -12.02
N LEU A 253 -26.09 -5.14 -13.09
CA LEU A 253 -24.98 -5.54 -13.96
C LEU A 253 -24.67 -4.48 -15.02
N LYS A 254 -25.05 -3.21 -14.81
CA LYS A 254 -24.78 -2.13 -15.78
C LYS A 254 -23.28 -1.99 -16.01
N GLY A 255 -22.87 -1.96 -17.28
CA GLY A 255 -21.45 -1.98 -17.66
C GLY A 255 -20.88 -3.39 -17.84
N TRP A 256 -21.72 -4.41 -17.75
CA TRP A 256 -21.39 -5.82 -17.94
C TRP A 256 -22.47 -6.52 -18.77
N HIS A 257 -22.09 -7.56 -19.49
CA HIS A 257 -22.99 -8.44 -20.23
C HIS A 257 -22.60 -9.91 -20.02
N THR A 258 -23.58 -10.80 -20.16
CA THR A 258 -23.39 -12.24 -19.94
C THR A 258 -23.17 -12.97 -21.26
N LEU A 259 -22.22 -13.90 -21.27
CA LEU A 259 -22.16 -14.96 -22.27
C LEU A 259 -23.03 -16.16 -21.82
N PRO A 260 -23.52 -17.01 -22.74
CA PRO A 260 -24.27 -18.22 -22.38
C PRO A 260 -23.48 -19.15 -21.45
N GLY A 261 -24.15 -19.91 -20.57
CA GLY A 261 -23.47 -20.92 -19.72
C GLY A 261 -23.69 -20.77 -18.21
N GLY A 262 -24.81 -20.19 -17.79
CA GLY A 262 -25.17 -20.06 -16.38
C GLY A 262 -26.05 -18.85 -16.11
N LYS A 263 -26.27 -18.56 -14.83
CA LYS A 263 -27.06 -17.43 -14.34
C LYS A 263 -26.18 -16.49 -13.52
N TRP A 264 -26.27 -15.20 -13.83
CA TRP A 264 -25.68 -14.10 -13.07
C TRP A 264 -26.78 -13.20 -12.54
N GLU A 265 -26.75 -12.90 -11.24
CA GLU A 265 -27.74 -12.05 -10.58
C GLU A 265 -27.10 -11.17 -9.50
N VAL A 266 -27.76 -10.07 -9.14
CA VAL A 266 -27.34 -9.22 -8.02
C VAL A 266 -28.30 -9.45 -6.86
N ILE A 267 -27.77 -9.93 -5.73
CA ILE A 267 -28.53 -10.17 -4.49
C ILE A 267 -27.81 -9.43 -3.36
N ASP A 268 -28.50 -8.52 -2.68
CA ASP A 268 -27.98 -7.76 -1.52
C ASP A 268 -26.60 -7.11 -1.75
N GLY A 269 -26.41 -6.51 -2.93
CA GLY A 269 -25.14 -5.86 -3.30
C GLY A 269 -24.02 -6.83 -3.66
N VAL A 270 -24.34 -8.09 -3.95
CA VAL A 270 -23.39 -9.13 -4.32
C VAL A 270 -23.77 -9.71 -5.68
N ILE A 271 -22.79 -9.82 -6.59
CA ILE A 271 -22.95 -10.60 -7.82
C ILE A 271 -22.88 -12.08 -7.44
N VAL A 272 -23.93 -12.83 -7.74
CA VAL A 272 -24.03 -14.28 -7.52
C VAL A 272 -24.07 -14.97 -8.87
N GLY A 273 -23.16 -15.92 -9.07
CA GLY A 273 -23.08 -16.74 -10.26
C GLY A 273 -23.37 -18.20 -9.94
N THR A 274 -24.28 -18.81 -10.71
CA THR A 274 -24.69 -20.22 -10.55
C THR A 274 -24.89 -20.93 -11.87
N SER A 275 -24.56 -22.22 -11.92
CA SER A 275 -24.86 -23.14 -13.02
C SER A 275 -24.87 -24.57 -12.49
N SER A 276 -25.57 -25.48 -13.18
CA SER A 276 -25.52 -26.91 -12.89
C SER A 276 -24.39 -27.58 -13.67
N SER A 277 -23.92 -28.71 -13.16
CA SER A 277 -22.95 -29.59 -13.85
C SER A 277 -23.41 -30.09 -15.23
N SER A 278 -24.71 -30.04 -15.54
CA SER A 278 -25.24 -30.34 -16.88
C SER A 278 -25.03 -29.23 -17.90
N GLU A 279 -24.71 -28.00 -17.47
CA GLU A 279 -24.38 -26.90 -18.38
C GLU A 279 -22.92 -27.01 -18.79
N SER A 280 -22.66 -27.41 -20.03
CA SER A 280 -21.30 -27.64 -20.53
C SER A 280 -20.58 -26.36 -20.99
N ARG A 281 -21.29 -25.26 -21.20
CA ARG A 281 -20.71 -23.96 -21.60
C ARG A 281 -20.17 -23.21 -20.39
N HIS A 282 -19.16 -22.38 -20.61
CA HIS A 282 -18.69 -21.47 -19.58
C HIS A 282 -19.55 -20.21 -19.55
N GLY A 283 -20.17 -19.91 -18.40
CA GLY A 283 -20.96 -18.70 -18.21
C GLY A 283 -20.09 -17.53 -17.76
N LEU A 284 -19.75 -16.62 -18.66
CA LEU A 284 -18.93 -15.45 -18.35
C LEU A 284 -19.81 -14.21 -18.11
N LEU A 285 -19.46 -13.40 -17.11
CA LEU A 285 -19.94 -12.03 -16.95
C LEU A 285 -18.80 -11.09 -17.32
N VAL A 286 -18.93 -10.41 -18.45
CA VAL A 286 -17.85 -9.69 -19.13
C VAL A 286 -18.09 -8.19 -19.07
N SER A 287 -17.04 -7.40 -18.84
CA SER A 287 -17.16 -5.94 -18.81
C SER A 287 -17.36 -5.35 -20.21
N ASP A 288 -18.25 -4.36 -20.33
CA ASP A 288 -18.52 -3.64 -21.59
C ASP A 288 -17.33 -2.81 -22.06
N LYS A 289 -16.40 -2.50 -21.17
CA LYS A 289 -15.17 -1.75 -21.48
C LYS A 289 -13.96 -2.68 -21.53
N SER A 290 -12.95 -2.27 -22.30
CA SER A 290 -11.61 -2.84 -22.28
C SER A 290 -10.66 -1.98 -21.46
N PHE A 291 -9.67 -2.62 -20.84
CA PHE A 291 -8.67 -2.03 -19.99
C PHE A 291 -7.28 -2.42 -20.47
N TRP A 292 -6.30 -1.54 -20.29
CA TRP A 292 -4.89 -1.79 -20.61
C TRP A 292 -4.09 -1.92 -19.32
N ASP A 293 -3.65 -0.78 -18.78
CA ASP A 293 -2.94 -0.69 -17.51
C ASP A 293 -3.94 -0.45 -16.39
N PHE A 294 -3.96 -1.35 -15.42
CA PHE A 294 -4.87 -1.26 -14.29
C PHE A 294 -4.32 -1.98 -13.07
N THR A 295 -4.82 -1.54 -11.92
CA THR A 295 -4.82 -2.34 -10.70
C THR A 295 -6.27 -2.47 -10.27
N ILE A 296 -6.79 -3.69 -10.25
CA ILE A 296 -8.16 -4.00 -9.85
C ILE A 296 -8.12 -4.84 -8.60
N ARG A 297 -9.04 -4.57 -7.68
CA ARG A 297 -9.35 -5.47 -6.57
C ARG A 297 -10.79 -5.92 -6.64
N LEU A 298 -11.05 -7.09 -6.08
CA LEU A 298 -12.38 -7.63 -5.86
C LEU A 298 -12.39 -8.51 -4.62
N LYS A 299 -13.56 -8.65 -3.99
CA LYS A 299 -13.80 -9.71 -3.03
C LYS A 299 -14.57 -10.83 -3.67
N PHE A 300 -14.16 -12.05 -3.41
CA PHE A 300 -14.81 -13.26 -3.90
C PHE A 300 -15.09 -14.24 -2.77
N LYS A 301 -16.11 -15.09 -2.98
CA LYS A 301 -16.41 -16.24 -2.14
C LYS A 301 -16.77 -17.41 -3.04
N ALA A 302 -15.85 -18.36 -3.20
CA ALA A 302 -16.06 -19.60 -3.93
C ALA A 302 -16.76 -20.62 -3.02
N ILE A 303 -18.05 -20.88 -3.26
CA ILE A 303 -18.83 -21.88 -2.51
C ILE A 303 -18.70 -23.25 -3.17
N LYS A 304 -18.83 -23.31 -4.49
CA LYS A 304 -18.64 -24.52 -5.32
C LYS A 304 -18.10 -24.18 -6.71
N GLY A 305 -17.32 -25.11 -7.24
CA GLY A 305 -16.79 -25.09 -8.60
C GLY A 305 -15.58 -24.17 -8.81
N ASN A 306 -15.03 -24.24 -10.01
CA ASN A 306 -13.90 -23.44 -10.47
C ASN A 306 -14.40 -22.16 -11.16
N SER A 307 -13.87 -21.02 -10.75
CA SER A 307 -14.15 -19.69 -11.27
C SER A 307 -12.84 -18.96 -11.54
N GLY A 308 -12.94 -17.71 -11.96
CA GLY A 308 -11.77 -16.88 -12.18
C GLY A 308 -12.13 -15.44 -12.47
N PHE A 309 -11.16 -14.59 -12.22
CA PHE A 309 -11.18 -13.21 -12.69
C PHE A 309 -10.36 -13.12 -13.98
N TYR A 310 -11.06 -13.02 -15.10
CA TYR A 310 -10.47 -12.79 -16.41
C TYR A 310 -10.06 -11.34 -16.58
N PHE A 311 -8.95 -11.14 -17.28
CA PHE A 311 -8.47 -9.82 -17.63
C PHE A 311 -7.60 -9.86 -18.88
N ARG A 312 -7.49 -8.71 -19.56
CA ARG A 312 -6.90 -8.61 -20.90
C ARG A 312 -7.46 -9.70 -21.83
N ALA A 313 -8.77 -9.93 -21.71
CA ALA A 313 -9.49 -10.99 -22.40
C ALA A 313 -10.26 -10.44 -23.60
N ASP A 314 -10.23 -11.17 -24.71
CA ASP A 314 -11.04 -10.93 -25.90
C ASP A 314 -12.10 -12.01 -26.01
N GLU A 315 -13.32 -11.61 -26.34
CA GLU A 315 -14.40 -12.54 -26.63
C GLU A 315 -14.15 -13.27 -27.95
N VAL A 316 -14.37 -14.57 -27.95
CA VAL A 316 -14.18 -15.45 -29.12
C VAL A 316 -15.32 -16.48 -29.17
N GLY A 317 -15.53 -17.08 -30.34
CA GLY A 317 -16.39 -18.26 -30.43
C GLY A 317 -15.77 -19.47 -29.70
N GLY A 318 -16.60 -20.41 -29.26
CA GLY A 318 -16.16 -21.69 -28.67
C GLY A 318 -16.63 -21.90 -27.23
N GLY A 319 -16.23 -23.02 -26.63
CA GLY A 319 -16.80 -23.51 -25.35
C GLY A 319 -16.50 -22.65 -24.11
N VAL A 320 -15.41 -21.86 -24.13
CA VAL A 320 -15.05 -20.93 -23.04
C VAL A 320 -15.52 -19.50 -23.31
N GLY A 321 -15.65 -19.11 -24.58
CA GLY A 321 -16.12 -17.78 -24.98
C GLY A 321 -15.11 -16.63 -24.89
N VAL A 322 -13.91 -16.86 -24.35
CA VAL A 322 -12.86 -15.83 -24.22
C VAL A 322 -11.44 -16.40 -24.40
N HIS A 323 -10.52 -15.58 -24.91
CA HIS A 323 -9.07 -15.79 -24.83
C HIS A 323 -8.43 -14.66 -24.01
N GLY A 324 -7.63 -14.98 -23.00
CA GLY A 324 -7.07 -13.97 -22.10
C GLY A 324 -6.43 -14.56 -20.85
N PHE A 325 -5.96 -13.68 -19.96
CA PHE A 325 -5.46 -14.12 -18.66
C PHE A 325 -6.61 -14.34 -17.69
N GLN A 326 -6.43 -15.29 -16.78
CA GLN A 326 -7.32 -15.61 -15.68
C GLN A 326 -6.48 -15.64 -14.39
N ALA A 327 -6.88 -14.84 -13.41
CA ALA A 327 -6.48 -15.06 -12.02
C ALA A 327 -7.46 -16.07 -11.41
N GLU A 328 -6.94 -17.22 -11.03
CA GLU A 328 -7.73 -18.40 -10.67
C GLU A 328 -8.48 -18.21 -9.34
N ILE A 329 -9.75 -18.63 -9.34
CA ILE A 329 -10.64 -18.64 -8.18
C ILE A 329 -11.28 -20.03 -8.10
N ASP A 330 -10.59 -20.95 -7.44
CA ASP A 330 -11.12 -22.27 -7.13
C ASP A 330 -11.69 -22.33 -5.70
N ALA A 331 -12.63 -23.22 -5.45
CA ALA A 331 -13.05 -23.58 -4.11
C ALA A 331 -11.95 -24.36 -3.32
N SER A 332 -10.91 -24.86 -4.01
CA SER A 332 -9.97 -25.84 -3.43
C SER A 332 -8.48 -25.54 -3.67
N ASN A 333 -8.01 -25.55 -4.91
CA ASN A 333 -6.61 -25.92 -5.19
C ASN A 333 -5.74 -24.79 -5.73
N ASP A 334 -6.26 -23.98 -6.66
CA ASP A 334 -5.39 -23.16 -7.52
C ASP A 334 -5.56 -21.63 -7.32
N VAL A 335 -6.22 -21.22 -6.24
CA VAL A 335 -6.58 -19.81 -5.98
C VAL A 335 -5.36 -18.88 -6.01
N GLY A 336 -5.43 -17.85 -6.86
CA GLY A 336 -4.37 -16.87 -7.02
C GLY A 336 -3.29 -17.26 -8.03
N GLY A 337 -3.41 -18.43 -8.67
CA GLY A 337 -2.64 -18.79 -9.85
C GLY A 337 -2.98 -17.94 -11.06
N LEU A 338 -2.10 -17.97 -12.06
CA LEU A 338 -2.24 -17.25 -13.32
C LEU A 338 -2.31 -18.25 -14.47
N TYR A 339 -3.45 -18.26 -15.16
CA TYR A 339 -3.72 -19.07 -16.34
C TYR A 339 -3.94 -18.18 -17.57
N GLU A 340 -3.67 -18.68 -18.77
CA GLU A 340 -3.93 -17.98 -20.04
C GLU A 340 -4.75 -18.87 -20.98
N THR A 341 -6.05 -18.59 -21.03
CA THR A 341 -7.03 -19.27 -21.88
C THR A 341 -6.82 -18.93 -23.34
N GLY A 342 -6.80 -19.95 -24.20
CA GLY A 342 -6.46 -19.80 -25.62
C GLY A 342 -4.99 -19.45 -25.86
N GLY A 343 -4.14 -19.67 -24.85
CA GLY A 343 -2.71 -19.41 -24.90
C GLY A 343 -1.94 -20.50 -24.16
N ARG A 344 -1.06 -20.09 -23.23
CA ARG A 344 -0.09 -20.97 -22.55
C ARG A 344 -0.68 -21.93 -21.51
N ALA A 345 -1.96 -21.84 -21.20
CA ALA A 345 -2.55 -22.49 -20.03
C ALA A 345 -1.87 -21.98 -18.73
N TRP A 346 -1.33 -22.85 -17.87
CA TRP A 346 -0.70 -22.42 -16.62
C TRP A 346 0.56 -21.58 -16.87
N VAL A 347 0.47 -20.29 -16.56
CA VAL A 347 1.59 -19.35 -16.62
C VAL A 347 2.34 -19.31 -15.29
N VAL A 348 1.59 -19.31 -14.18
CA VAL A 348 2.10 -19.48 -12.82
C VAL A 348 1.10 -20.33 -12.06
N LYS A 349 1.49 -21.55 -11.69
CA LYS A 349 0.64 -22.46 -10.90
C LYS A 349 1.19 -22.57 -9.48
N PRO A 350 0.44 -22.15 -8.44
CA PRO A 350 0.86 -22.33 -7.05
C PRO A 350 0.70 -23.81 -6.63
N SER A 351 1.43 -24.23 -5.61
CA SER A 351 1.18 -25.52 -4.97
C SER A 351 -0.02 -25.46 -4.01
N VAL A 352 -0.63 -26.61 -3.71
CA VAL A 352 -1.74 -26.70 -2.76
C VAL A 352 -1.31 -26.24 -1.36
N GLU A 353 -0.07 -26.56 -0.95
CA GLU A 353 0.50 -26.14 0.32
C GLU A 353 0.65 -24.62 0.39
N GLU A 354 1.06 -23.99 -0.71
CA GLU A 354 1.16 -22.54 -0.79
C GLU A 354 -0.25 -21.90 -0.70
N VAL A 355 -1.22 -22.41 -1.47
CA VAL A 355 -2.61 -21.93 -1.47
C VAL A 355 -3.24 -21.98 -0.09
N ALA A 356 -3.00 -23.05 0.67
CA ALA A 356 -3.46 -23.19 2.05
C ALA A 356 -2.92 -22.10 3.01
N THR A 357 -1.88 -21.34 2.61
CA THR A 357 -1.33 -20.26 3.43
C THR A 357 -2.01 -18.90 3.22
N TRP A 358 -2.77 -18.71 2.13
CA TRP A 358 -3.45 -17.44 1.84
C TRP A 358 -4.95 -17.56 1.60
N PHE A 359 -5.42 -18.67 1.03
CA PHE A 359 -6.82 -18.83 0.70
C PHE A 359 -7.62 -19.28 1.93
N ARG A 360 -8.85 -18.74 2.06
CA ARG A 360 -9.80 -19.10 3.10
C ARG A 360 -11.02 -19.77 2.45
N PRO A 361 -11.08 -21.10 2.41
CA PRO A 361 -12.18 -21.83 1.77
C PRO A 361 -13.53 -21.41 2.34
N GLN A 362 -14.52 -21.24 1.46
CA GLN A 362 -15.90 -20.84 1.83
C GLN A 362 -16.00 -19.54 2.66
N GLU A 363 -14.98 -18.69 2.67
CA GLU A 363 -15.00 -17.35 3.27
C GLU A 363 -14.87 -16.27 2.19
N TRP A 364 -15.09 -15.01 2.58
CA TRP A 364 -14.76 -13.88 1.73
C TRP A 364 -13.23 -13.70 1.67
N ASN A 365 -12.69 -13.70 0.46
CA ASN A 365 -11.30 -13.47 0.16
C ASN A 365 -11.18 -12.19 -0.67
N GLU A 366 -10.07 -11.47 -0.52
CA GLU A 366 -9.74 -10.32 -1.37
C GLU A 366 -8.67 -10.71 -2.39
N MET A 367 -8.92 -10.42 -3.66
CA MET A 367 -7.94 -10.56 -4.74
C MET A 367 -7.62 -9.18 -5.28
N ALA A 368 -6.35 -8.95 -5.65
CA ALA A 368 -5.95 -7.82 -6.45
C ALA A 368 -5.06 -8.25 -7.61
N VAL A 369 -5.37 -7.76 -8.81
CA VAL A 369 -4.59 -7.97 -10.03
C VAL A 369 -4.06 -6.63 -10.51
N SER A 370 -2.73 -6.52 -10.55
CA SER A 370 -2.02 -5.40 -11.14
C SER A 370 -1.46 -5.84 -12.48
N ALA A 371 -1.97 -5.28 -13.57
CA ALA A 371 -1.48 -5.54 -14.92
C ALA A 371 -1.08 -4.21 -15.55
N HIS A 372 0.22 -3.93 -15.56
CA HIS A 372 0.77 -2.68 -16.09
C HIS A 372 1.90 -3.01 -17.04
N GLU A 373 1.82 -2.47 -18.25
CA GLU A 373 2.70 -2.79 -19.36
C GLU A 373 2.80 -4.33 -19.51
N ARG A 374 4.02 -4.86 -19.40
CA ARG A 374 4.35 -6.28 -19.54
C ARG A 374 4.54 -7.00 -18.20
N ARG A 375 4.00 -6.44 -17.11
CA ARG A 375 4.07 -7.03 -15.78
C ARG A 375 2.68 -7.27 -15.21
N ILE A 376 2.46 -8.49 -14.75
CA ILE A 376 1.24 -8.91 -14.06
C ILE A 376 1.63 -9.37 -12.66
N VAL A 377 0.91 -8.91 -11.64
CA VAL A 377 1.06 -9.36 -10.25
C VAL A 377 -0.31 -9.64 -9.67
N VAL A 378 -0.49 -10.85 -9.14
CA VAL A 378 -1.71 -11.28 -8.45
C VAL A 378 -1.44 -11.34 -6.96
N HIS A 379 -2.37 -10.79 -6.18
CA HIS A 379 -2.40 -10.92 -4.73
C HIS A 379 -3.71 -11.56 -4.28
N VAL A 380 -3.64 -12.42 -3.28
CA VAL A 380 -4.80 -12.94 -2.55
C VAL A 380 -4.57 -12.75 -1.06
N ASN A 381 -5.52 -12.12 -0.38
CA ASN A 381 -5.47 -11.79 1.05
C ASN A 381 -4.14 -11.11 1.45
N GLY A 382 -3.66 -10.22 0.60
CA GLY A 382 -2.41 -9.47 0.78
C GLY A 382 -1.12 -10.27 0.53
N ARG A 383 -1.17 -11.54 0.12
CA ARG A 383 0.02 -12.30 -0.31
C ARG A 383 0.17 -12.22 -1.83
N LYS A 384 1.37 -12.00 -2.33
CA LYS A 384 1.67 -12.12 -3.76
C LYS A 384 1.66 -13.60 -4.14
N THR A 385 0.73 -14.00 -5.01
CA THR A 385 0.49 -15.41 -5.37
C THR A 385 1.01 -15.75 -6.75
N ALA A 386 1.07 -14.78 -7.65
CA ALA A 386 1.65 -14.94 -8.97
C ALA A 386 2.31 -13.64 -9.43
N GLU A 387 3.37 -13.76 -10.23
CA GLU A 387 4.01 -12.64 -10.90
C GLU A 387 4.56 -13.07 -12.26
N LEU A 388 4.24 -12.31 -13.29
CA LEU A 388 4.79 -12.47 -14.64
C LEU A 388 5.46 -11.16 -15.04
N LYS A 389 6.71 -11.21 -15.48
CA LYS A 389 7.50 -10.04 -15.88
C LYS A 389 7.88 -10.13 -17.35
N ASN A 390 7.99 -8.98 -18.01
CA ASN A 390 8.43 -8.84 -19.40
C ASN A 390 7.61 -9.68 -20.40
N ASP A 391 6.34 -9.91 -20.10
CA ASP A 391 5.45 -10.71 -20.93
C ASP A 391 5.25 -10.07 -22.32
N LYS A 392 5.41 -10.86 -23.37
CA LYS A 392 5.22 -10.38 -24.76
C LYS A 392 3.78 -10.54 -25.26
N GLY A 393 2.88 -11.05 -24.41
CA GLY A 393 1.50 -11.34 -24.74
C GLY A 393 0.60 -10.10 -24.68
N ARG A 394 -0.66 -10.34 -24.33
CA ARG A 394 -1.73 -9.33 -24.41
C ARG A 394 -1.48 -8.16 -23.47
N LEU A 395 -1.73 -6.96 -23.95
CA LEU A 395 -1.65 -5.71 -23.16
C LEU A 395 -3.03 -5.17 -22.79
N LYS A 396 -4.06 -5.46 -23.58
CA LYS A 396 -5.40 -4.88 -23.43
C LYS A 396 -6.46 -5.95 -23.58
N GLY A 397 -7.61 -5.74 -22.95
CA GLY A 397 -8.81 -6.55 -23.17
C GLY A 397 -9.85 -6.27 -22.09
N ARG A 398 -10.95 -7.00 -22.12
CA ARG A 398 -12.04 -6.92 -21.15
C ARG A 398 -11.66 -7.62 -19.84
N LEU A 399 -12.47 -7.37 -18.83
CA LEU A 399 -12.51 -8.12 -17.58
C LEU A 399 -13.62 -9.16 -17.66
N GLY A 400 -13.52 -10.24 -16.89
CA GLY A 400 -14.60 -11.22 -16.80
C GLY A 400 -14.64 -11.96 -15.47
N LEU A 401 -15.82 -12.48 -15.12
CA LEU A 401 -16.04 -13.41 -14.02
C LEU A 401 -16.57 -14.72 -14.61
N GLN A 402 -16.09 -15.86 -14.12
CA GLN A 402 -16.35 -17.16 -14.74
C GLN A 402 -17.27 -18.07 -13.93
N LEU A 403 -18.16 -18.77 -14.63
CA LEU A 403 -18.75 -20.05 -14.23
C LEU A 403 -18.16 -21.13 -15.13
N HIS A 404 -17.43 -22.08 -14.57
CA HIS A 404 -16.84 -23.15 -15.37
C HIS A 404 -17.91 -24.14 -15.82
N GLY A 405 -17.88 -24.50 -17.12
CA GLY A 405 -18.81 -25.47 -17.69
C GLY A 405 -18.58 -26.87 -17.11
N GLY A 406 -19.65 -27.66 -17.00
CA GLY A 406 -19.59 -29.04 -16.50
C GLY A 406 -19.48 -29.16 -14.98
N GLN A 407 -19.64 -28.07 -14.23
CA GLN A 407 -19.54 -28.05 -12.77
C GLN A 407 -20.76 -27.40 -12.13
N ASP A 408 -21.10 -27.86 -10.92
CA ASP A 408 -22.04 -27.13 -10.07
C ASP A 408 -21.35 -25.86 -9.56
N MET A 409 -21.74 -24.72 -10.11
CA MET A 409 -21.15 -23.43 -9.77
C MET A 409 -21.97 -22.72 -8.71
N HIS A 410 -21.28 -22.19 -7.71
CA HIS A 410 -21.82 -21.18 -6.81
C HIS A 410 -20.67 -20.30 -6.35
N VAL A 411 -20.60 -19.10 -6.90
CA VAL A 411 -19.56 -18.12 -6.60
C VAL A 411 -20.19 -16.75 -6.36
N LYS A 412 -19.58 -15.95 -5.50
CA LYS A 412 -20.04 -14.61 -5.15
C LYS A 412 -18.93 -13.59 -5.31
N PHE A 413 -19.26 -12.40 -5.80
CA PHE A 413 -18.34 -11.29 -5.99
C PHE A 413 -18.92 -9.97 -5.47
N LYS A 414 -18.08 -9.13 -4.89
CA LYS A 414 -18.41 -7.74 -4.51
C LYS A 414 -17.15 -6.88 -4.46
N ASP A 415 -17.34 -5.59 -4.22
CA ASP A 415 -16.24 -4.63 -4.07
C ASP A 415 -15.25 -4.66 -5.25
N ILE A 416 -15.77 -4.79 -6.48
CA ILE A 416 -14.97 -4.79 -7.70
C ILE A 416 -14.59 -3.34 -8.02
N GLU A 417 -13.33 -2.99 -7.83
CA GLU A 417 -12.87 -1.61 -7.89
C GLU A 417 -11.54 -1.49 -8.63
N MET A 418 -11.37 -0.39 -9.36
CA MET A 418 -10.12 -0.03 -10.03
C MET A 418 -9.42 1.09 -9.28
N LEU A 419 -8.11 0.96 -9.09
CA LEU A 419 -7.27 2.01 -8.53
C LEU A 419 -7.02 3.08 -9.59
N VAL A 420 -7.40 4.32 -9.31
CA VAL A 420 -7.23 5.45 -10.25
C VAL A 420 -6.68 6.68 -9.55
N PRO A 421 -5.95 7.57 -10.26
CA PRO A 421 -5.53 8.85 -9.70
C PRO A 421 -6.74 9.65 -9.20
N LYS A 422 -6.68 10.18 -7.98
CA LYS A 422 -7.69 11.13 -7.49
C LYS A 422 -7.45 12.46 -8.19
N LYS A 423 -8.37 12.87 -9.08
CA LYS A 423 -8.36 14.23 -9.65
C LYS A 423 -8.32 15.25 -8.51
N LYS A 424 -7.37 16.18 -8.57
CA LYS A 424 -7.20 17.27 -7.59
C LYS A 424 -8.36 18.25 -7.68
#